data_AF-A0A918I3D6-F1
#
_entry.id   AF-A0A918I3D6-F1
#
_cell.length_a   1.000
_cell.length_b   1.000
_cell.length_c   1.000
_cell.angle_alpha   90.00
_cell.angle_beta   90.00
_cell.angle_gamma   90.00
#
_symmetry.space_group_name_H-M   'P 1'
#
loop_
_entity.id
_entity.type
_entity.pdbx_description
1 polymer ?
#
loop_
_entity_poly.entity_id
_entity_poly.type
_entity_poly.pdbx_seq_one_letter_code
_entity_poly.pdbx_strand_id
1 'polypeptide(L)'
;MASTDPVIPPLDDLGDALHDLDGFRWLPGIAQILDGIETAATTPLTADQTQTMCAVLAGSTGADVLTLIGLLIQRLTTPATNPALRALPDTQAKAAQAAGEKAAYLLTAHDLHQPAAEAAGAIDGI
;
A
#
# COMPACT_ATOMS: atom_id res chain seq x y z
N MET A 1 -17.27 26.77 -25.41
CA MET A 1 -17.61 25.92 -24.24
C MET A 1 -16.33 25.75 -23.46
N ALA A 2 -16.23 26.30 -22.26
CA ALA A 2 -15.04 26.08 -21.42
C ALA A 2 -15.06 24.61 -20.98
N SER A 3 -13.97 23.88 -21.26
CA SER A 3 -13.78 22.54 -20.70
C SER A 3 -13.64 22.72 -19.20
N THR A 4 -14.66 22.35 -18.43
CA THR A 4 -14.54 22.19 -16.97
C THR A 4 -13.95 20.82 -16.70
N ASP A 5 -12.75 20.58 -17.19
CA ASP A 5 -12.00 19.41 -16.75
C ASP A 5 -11.72 19.57 -15.25
N PRO A 6 -11.95 18.53 -14.44
CA PRO A 6 -11.67 18.61 -13.02
C PRO A 6 -10.19 18.92 -12.82
N VAL A 7 -9.90 20.05 -12.16
CA VAL A 7 -8.54 20.41 -11.77
C VAL A 7 -8.17 19.58 -10.55
N ILE A 8 -7.16 18.73 -10.70
CA ILE A 8 -6.66 17.95 -9.56
C ILE A 8 -5.81 18.89 -8.69
N PRO A 9 -6.12 18.98 -7.38
CA PRO A 9 -5.31 19.76 -6.46
C PRO A 9 -3.84 19.27 -6.41
N PRO A 10 -2.88 20.14 -6.07
CA PRO A 10 -1.53 19.69 -5.76
C PRO A 10 -1.53 18.71 -4.58
N LEU A 11 -0.54 17.81 -4.55
CA LEU A 11 -0.35 16.88 -3.44
C LEU A 11 0.05 17.66 -2.17
N ASP A 12 -0.55 17.29 -1.04
CA ASP A 12 -0.33 17.86 0.29
C ASP A 12 0.53 16.91 1.15
N ASP A 13 0.02 16.44 2.30
CA ASP A 13 0.68 15.45 3.16
C ASP A 13 1.14 14.19 2.38
N LEU A 14 0.39 13.80 1.34
CA LEU A 14 0.80 12.72 0.45
C LEU A 14 2.07 13.06 -0.35
N GLY A 15 2.19 14.30 -0.81
CA GLY A 15 3.36 14.79 -1.54
C GLY A 15 4.61 14.80 -0.66
N ASP A 16 4.47 15.23 0.59
CA ASP A 16 5.55 15.20 1.58
C ASP A 16 6.01 13.76 1.86
N ALA A 17 5.07 12.83 2.05
CA ALA A 17 5.40 11.41 2.26
C ALA A 17 6.09 10.77 1.04
N LEU A 18 5.69 11.12 -0.18
CA LEU A 18 6.37 10.68 -1.41
C LEU A 18 7.79 11.24 -1.48
N HIS A 19 8.00 12.50 -1.11
CA HIS A 19 9.32 13.14 -1.08
C HIS A 19 10.26 12.46 -0.08
N ASP A 20 9.77 12.15 1.12
CA ASP A 20 10.57 11.46 2.15
C ASP A 20 11.03 10.06 1.69
N LEU A 21 10.21 9.38 0.87
CA LEU A 21 10.52 8.04 0.35
C LEU A 21 11.37 8.06 -0.92
N ASP A 22 11.59 9.22 -1.53
CA ASP A 22 12.32 9.39 -2.80
C ASP A 22 13.77 8.84 -2.71
N GLY A 23 14.40 8.98 -1.54
CA GLY A 23 15.73 8.43 -1.25
C GLY A 23 15.85 6.91 -1.36
N PHE A 24 14.74 6.18 -1.43
CA PHE A 24 14.69 4.72 -1.55
C PHE A 24 14.38 4.22 -2.97
N ARG A 25 14.29 5.11 -3.97
CA ARG A 25 14.01 4.74 -5.38
C ARG A 25 15.07 3.83 -6.03
N TRP A 26 16.22 3.63 -5.40
CA TRP A 26 17.19 2.61 -5.82
C TRP A 26 16.66 1.17 -5.64
N LEU A 27 15.60 0.96 -4.86
CA LEU A 27 14.83 -0.29 -4.81
C LEU A 27 13.77 -0.29 -5.92
N PRO A 28 13.91 -1.11 -7.00
CA PRO A 28 13.04 -1.00 -8.17
C PRO A 28 11.54 -1.15 -7.88
N GLY A 29 11.19 -2.06 -6.97
CA GLY A 29 9.79 -2.25 -6.56
C GLY A 29 9.23 -1.05 -5.79
N ILE A 30 10.05 -0.35 -4.99
CA ILE A 30 9.63 0.85 -4.27
C ILE A 30 9.45 2.01 -5.25
N ALA A 31 10.38 2.21 -6.18
CA ALA A 31 10.23 3.24 -7.21
C ALA A 31 8.90 3.09 -7.97
N GLN A 32 8.57 1.87 -8.40
CA GLN A 32 7.32 1.60 -9.11
C GLN A 32 6.07 1.84 -8.23
N ILE A 33 6.13 1.52 -6.93
CA ILE A 33 5.02 1.80 -6.01
C ILE A 33 4.84 3.31 -5.84
N LEU A 34 5.91 4.07 -5.65
CA LEU A 34 5.85 5.53 -5.51
C LEU A 34 5.31 6.19 -6.78
N ASP A 35 5.79 5.79 -7.95
CA ASP A 35 5.27 6.27 -9.24
C ASP A 35 3.78 5.93 -9.42
N GLY A 36 3.37 4.74 -8.98
CA GLY A 36 1.98 4.31 -9.00
C GLY A 36 1.08 5.14 -8.07
N ILE A 37 1.55 5.45 -6.87
CA ILE A 37 0.83 6.30 -5.90
C ILE A 37 0.69 7.72 -6.45
N GLU A 38 1.78 8.31 -6.96
CA GLU A 38 1.76 9.63 -7.58
C GLU A 38 0.78 9.65 -8.75
N THR A 39 0.87 8.66 -9.65
CA THR A 39 -0.05 8.52 -10.78
C THR A 39 -1.51 8.41 -10.32
N ALA A 40 -1.80 7.58 -9.32
CA ALA A 40 -3.16 7.41 -8.81
C ALA A 40 -3.72 8.71 -8.21
N ALA A 41 -2.89 9.51 -7.56
CA ALA A 41 -3.29 10.77 -6.94
C ALA A 41 -3.48 11.90 -7.97
N THR A 42 -2.74 11.88 -9.08
CA THR A 42 -2.78 12.94 -10.11
C THR A 42 -3.57 12.57 -11.36
N THR A 43 -4.22 11.39 -11.39
CA THR A 43 -5.05 10.97 -12.52
C THR A 43 -6.52 11.34 -12.27
N PRO A 44 -7.22 11.95 -13.23
CA PRO A 44 -8.66 12.20 -13.08
C PRO A 44 -9.42 10.88 -13.10
N LEU A 45 -10.04 10.52 -11.98
CA LEU A 45 -10.84 9.30 -11.84
C LEU A 45 -12.34 9.63 -11.89
N THR A 46 -13.14 8.70 -12.42
CA THR A 46 -14.59 8.70 -12.22
C THR A 46 -14.95 8.26 -10.79
N ALA A 47 -16.21 8.40 -10.39
CA ALA A 47 -16.70 7.89 -9.10
C ALA A 47 -16.43 6.38 -8.95
N ASP A 48 -16.86 5.57 -9.92
CA ASP A 48 -16.63 4.11 -9.95
C ASP A 48 -15.14 3.74 -9.86
N GLN A 49 -14.28 4.49 -10.55
CA GLN A 49 -12.83 4.28 -10.51
C GLN A 49 -12.26 4.63 -9.14
N THR A 50 -12.76 5.69 -8.50
CA THR A 50 -12.33 6.11 -7.16
C THR A 50 -12.76 5.08 -6.11
N GLN A 51 -14.01 4.61 -6.17
CA GLN A 51 -14.51 3.51 -5.34
C GLN A 51 -13.64 2.27 -5.49
N THR A 52 -13.38 1.86 -6.74
CA THR A 52 -12.55 0.70 -7.04
C THR A 52 -11.13 0.88 -6.51
N MET A 53 -10.54 2.07 -6.66
CA MET A 53 -9.21 2.38 -6.14
C MET A 53 -9.16 2.23 -4.61
N CYS A 54 -10.12 2.79 -3.87
CA CYS A 54 -10.20 2.62 -2.42
C CYS A 54 -10.32 1.15 -2.01
N ALA A 55 -11.16 0.38 -2.69
CA ALA A 55 -11.35 -1.04 -2.43
C ALA A 55 -10.07 -1.85 -2.68
N VAL A 56 -9.37 -1.60 -3.79
CA VAL A 56 -8.13 -2.29 -4.16
C VAL A 56 -6.95 -1.88 -3.28
N LEU A 57 -6.90 -0.64 -2.80
CA LEU A 57 -5.81 -0.18 -1.94
C LEU A 57 -5.88 -0.79 -0.53
N ALA A 58 -7.06 -0.77 0.10
CA ALA A 58 -7.21 -1.27 1.48
C ALA A 58 -8.64 -1.70 1.87
N GLY A 59 -9.63 -1.65 0.98
CA GLY A 59 -11.03 -1.95 1.34
C GLY A 59 -11.47 -3.40 1.15
N SER A 60 -10.67 -4.23 0.46
CA SER A 60 -11.02 -5.62 0.12
C SER A 60 -10.11 -6.64 0.81
N THR A 61 -10.22 -6.78 2.14
CA THR A 61 -9.35 -7.63 2.97
C THR A 61 -9.08 -9.01 2.33
N GLY A 62 -7.81 -9.32 2.11
CA GLY A 62 -7.39 -10.56 1.44
C GLY A 62 -7.10 -10.41 -0.07
N ALA A 63 -7.58 -9.33 -0.69
CA ALA A 63 -7.48 -9.05 -2.13
C ALA A 63 -7.14 -7.57 -2.43
N ASP A 64 -6.50 -6.89 -1.48
CA ASP A 64 -6.09 -5.49 -1.55
C ASP A 64 -4.55 -5.32 -1.39
N VAL A 65 -4.05 -4.13 -1.71
CA VAL A 65 -2.61 -3.79 -1.65
C VAL A 65 -2.06 -3.83 -0.22
N LEU A 66 -2.82 -3.42 0.79
CA LEU A 66 -2.39 -3.47 2.19
C LEU A 66 -2.14 -4.92 2.65
N THR A 67 -3.01 -5.85 2.25
CA THR A 67 -2.81 -7.29 2.44
C THR A 67 -1.53 -7.75 1.74
N LEU A 68 -1.31 -7.35 0.48
CA LEU A 68 -0.10 -7.72 -0.26
C LEU A 68 1.18 -7.20 0.42
N ILE A 69 1.16 -6.00 1.00
CA ILE A 69 2.28 -5.44 1.76
C ILE A 69 2.57 -6.30 3.00
N GLY A 70 1.54 -6.68 3.76
CA GLY A 70 1.70 -7.57 4.91
C GLY A 70 2.36 -8.90 4.54
N LEU A 71 1.87 -9.54 3.47
CA LEU A 71 2.42 -10.80 2.97
C LEU A 71 3.85 -10.64 2.42
N LEU A 72 4.16 -9.52 1.77
CA LEU A 72 5.51 -9.21 1.29
C LEU A 72 6.49 -9.09 2.47
N ILE A 73 6.11 -8.37 3.53
CA ILE A 73 6.94 -8.23 4.74
C ILE A 73 7.22 -9.62 5.34
N GLN A 74 6.18 -10.45 5.55
CA GLN A 74 6.36 -11.81 6.06
C GLN A 74 7.31 -12.63 5.18
N ARG A 75 7.17 -12.54 3.85
CA ARG A 75 8.06 -13.23 2.91
C ARG A 75 9.51 -12.73 3.02
N LEU A 76 9.72 -11.43 3.13
CA LEU A 76 11.04 -10.82 3.21
C LEU A 76 11.74 -11.11 4.54
N THR A 77 11.00 -11.29 5.63
CA THR A 77 11.59 -11.59 6.95
C THR A 77 11.72 -13.08 7.26
N THR A 78 11.28 -13.97 6.36
CA THR A 78 11.35 -15.42 6.54
C THR A 78 12.62 -16.00 5.88
N PRO A 79 13.55 -16.61 6.62
CA PRO A 79 14.81 -17.15 6.06
C PRO A 79 14.64 -18.23 4.99
N ALA A 80 13.51 -18.95 5.00
CA ALA A 80 13.18 -19.94 3.99
C ALA A 80 12.97 -19.30 2.62
N THR A 81 12.31 -18.13 2.57
CA THR A 81 11.96 -17.41 1.34
C THR A 81 12.91 -16.25 1.01
N ASN A 82 13.67 -15.75 2.00
CA ASN A 82 14.72 -14.77 1.81
C ASN A 82 16.08 -15.32 2.24
N PRO A 83 16.90 -15.84 1.30
CA PRO A 83 18.20 -16.41 1.60
C PRO A 83 19.18 -15.44 2.28
N ALA A 84 19.01 -14.12 2.12
CA ALA A 84 19.88 -13.12 2.75
C ALA A 84 19.84 -13.19 4.28
N LEU A 85 18.77 -13.75 4.87
CA LEU A 85 18.63 -13.90 6.32
C LEU A 85 19.23 -15.20 6.87
N ARG A 86 19.66 -16.14 6.03
CA ARG A 86 20.19 -17.43 6.47
C ARG A 86 21.54 -17.33 7.19
N ALA A 87 22.26 -16.22 6.99
CA ALA A 87 23.52 -15.93 7.66
C ALA A 87 23.33 -15.30 9.05
N LEU A 88 22.10 -14.95 9.44
CA LEU A 88 21.82 -14.39 10.76
C LEU A 88 21.94 -15.46 11.85
N PRO A 89 22.30 -15.07 13.08
CA PRO A 89 22.14 -15.95 14.24
C PRO A 89 20.69 -16.43 14.38
N ASP A 90 20.49 -17.69 14.77
CA ASP A 90 19.17 -18.33 14.85
C ASP A 90 18.14 -17.52 15.64
N THR A 91 18.55 -16.86 16.72
CA THR A 91 17.68 -16.03 17.55
C THR A 91 17.19 -14.79 16.79
N GLN A 92 18.04 -14.15 15.99
CA GLN A 92 17.70 -12.99 15.18
C GLN A 92 16.84 -13.40 13.98
N ALA A 93 17.17 -14.52 13.33
CA ALA A 93 16.39 -15.07 12.23
C ALA A 93 14.94 -15.38 12.67
N LYS A 94 14.79 -16.04 13.83
CA LYS A 94 13.46 -16.30 14.43
C LYS A 94 12.72 -15.02 14.80
N ALA A 95 13.42 -14.05 15.38
CA ALA A 95 12.81 -12.77 15.75
C ALA A 95 12.31 -12.01 14.51
N ALA A 96 13.10 -11.95 13.44
CA ALA A 96 12.71 -11.32 12.18
C ALA A 96 11.47 -12.01 11.58
N GLN A 97 11.48 -13.34 11.52
CA GLN A 97 10.34 -14.11 11.02
C GLN A 97 9.07 -13.81 11.84
N ALA A 98 9.15 -13.91 13.17
CA ALA A 98 8.02 -13.63 14.06
C ALA A 98 7.49 -12.19 13.90
N ALA A 99 8.38 -11.21 13.70
CA ALA A 99 7.98 -9.83 13.44
C ALA A 99 7.22 -9.69 12.12
N GLY A 100 7.64 -10.37 11.06
CA GLY A 100 6.94 -10.32 9.77
C GLY A 100 5.61 -11.06 9.78
N GLU A 101 5.52 -12.20 10.47
CA GLU A 101 4.24 -12.88 10.70
C GLU A 101 3.26 -11.97 11.46
N LYS A 102 3.75 -11.26 12.49
CA LYS A 102 2.95 -10.27 13.21
C LYS A 102 2.55 -9.10 12.32
N ALA A 103 3.44 -8.60 11.47
CA ALA A 103 3.14 -7.52 10.54
C ALA A 103 2.04 -7.93 9.55
N ALA A 104 2.14 -9.13 8.95
CA ALA A 104 1.09 -9.66 8.09
C ALA A 104 -0.26 -9.74 8.82
N TYR A 105 -0.27 -10.30 10.03
CA TYR A 105 -1.49 -10.37 10.84
C TYR A 105 -2.09 -8.98 11.10
N LEU A 106 -1.29 -8.03 11.61
CA LEU A 106 -1.77 -6.69 11.96
C LEU A 106 -2.25 -5.92 10.74
N LEU A 107 -1.56 -5.99 9.61
CA LEU A 107 -1.94 -5.30 8.37
C LEU A 107 -3.17 -5.91 7.69
N THR A 108 -3.56 -7.12 8.07
CA THR A 108 -4.83 -7.76 7.65
C THR A 108 -5.95 -7.61 8.68
N ALA A 109 -5.72 -6.86 9.77
CA ALA A 109 -6.75 -6.65 10.78
C ALA A 109 -7.92 -5.85 10.20
N HIS A 110 -9.15 -6.31 10.46
CA HIS A 110 -10.38 -5.70 9.95
C HIS A 110 -10.44 -4.17 10.17
N ASP A 111 -10.00 -3.70 11.33
CA ASP A 111 -10.02 -2.28 11.70
C ASP A 111 -9.17 -1.38 10.79
N LEU A 112 -8.14 -1.92 10.12
CA LEU A 112 -7.34 -1.16 9.15
C LEU A 112 -7.99 -1.08 7.77
N HIS A 113 -8.88 -2.01 7.45
CA HIS A 113 -9.53 -2.12 6.13
C HIS A 113 -10.87 -1.41 6.10
N GLN A 114 -11.58 -1.44 7.23
CA GLN A 114 -12.93 -0.92 7.37
C GLN A 114 -13.09 0.53 6.88
N PRO A 115 -12.21 1.51 7.19
CA PRO A 115 -12.40 2.88 6.73
C PRO A 115 -12.33 3.03 5.21
N ALA A 116 -11.46 2.28 4.54
CA ALA A 116 -11.35 2.29 3.09
C ALA A 116 -12.56 1.61 2.42
N ALA A 117 -13.09 0.55 3.03
CA ALA A 117 -14.33 -0.10 2.59
C ALA A 117 -15.54 0.83 2.74
N GLU A 118 -15.65 1.55 3.86
CA GLU A 118 -16.70 2.54 4.10
C GLU A 118 -16.62 3.71 3.12
N ALA A 119 -15.41 4.23 2.86
CA ALA A 119 -15.20 5.27 1.86
C ALA A 119 -15.62 4.80 0.46
N ALA A 120 -15.24 3.58 0.06
CA ALA A 120 -15.68 2.99 -1.20
C ALA A 120 -17.22 2.86 -1.26
N GLY A 121 -17.85 2.34 -0.21
CA GLY A 121 -19.31 2.19 -0.13
C GLY A 121 -20.07 3.53 -0.15
N ALA A 122 -19.46 4.61 0.35
CA ALA A 122 -20.05 5.94 0.29
C ALA A 122 -20.03 6.56 -1.12
N ILE A 123 -19.07 6.16 -1.97
CA ILE A 123 -18.93 6.64 -3.35
C ILE A 123 -19.89 5.91 -4.30
N ASP A 124 -20.16 4.62 -4.07
CA ASP A 124 -21.11 3.77 -4.84
C ASP A 124 -22.54 4.36 -4.91
N GLY A 125 -22.87 5.30 -4.03
CA GLY A 125 -24.18 5.96 -3.94
C GLY A 125 -24.29 7.31 -4.67
N ILE A 126 -23.28 7.71 -5.45
CA ILE A 126 -23.27 8.96 -6.26
C ILE A 126 -23.74 8.68 -7.68
#